data_AF-A0A553ZRP3-F1
#
_entry.id   AF-A0A553ZRP3-F1
#
_cell.length_a   1.000
_cell.length_b   1.000
_cell.length_c   1.000
_cell.angle_alpha   90.00
_cell.angle_beta   90.00
_cell.angle_gamma   90.00
#
_symmetry.space_group_name_H-M   'P 1'
#
loop_
_entity.id
_entity.type
_entity.pdbx_description
1 polymer ?
#
loop_
_entity_poly.entity_id
_entity_poly.type
_entity_poly.pdbx_seq_one_letter_code
_entity_poly.pdbx_strand_id
1 'polypeptide(L)'
;MSETGRATSTGQVVHNALDRYFEEVRTAARKVGAERATEPEIPLELAEKHPAFAAFTEVTDIGLTQVESRTHILDLMRNPGARTTKTMASLLMIARAAAHIRRTGERVLLFTPTSGNKGTALRDAVARAYATGLASPDELRIVMLAPDASRSKLRDCALAGDQTLRTANPVVLARVDQPADVKLLSSEVVERHAAEILDTTGFRIWYTLDLDNYRIADATRAFAEAELLPITADSAPRVHVHSVSSAFGLLGYHLGHRLLTEGLPGRTAPARHPGFYLVQQLATADMVTSLLGMKVPDYEHDEAAGVWRQDAAPEFPAVTDNPKEVIDATFYTKEPPTRAKINEIVAHHGGGGIVVSRRECLERFDQVRALAANAGIAITADPTLIREWSLVKALTGVLVSRERGLLAPDTEVVVHGSGYYSDELLPALREEHLTRVDTVNDLARAVLAAAHA
;
A
#
# COMPACT_ATOMS: atom_id res chain seq x y z
N MET A 1 -8.09 42.59 8.51
CA MET A 1 -8.66 41.72 7.47
C MET A 1 -7.73 41.78 6.27
N SER A 2 -6.82 40.81 6.13
CA SER A 2 -5.99 40.67 4.94
C SER A 2 -6.40 39.38 4.23
N GLU A 3 -6.98 39.50 3.05
CA GLU A 3 -7.17 38.40 2.12
C GLU A 3 -5.79 37.94 1.65
N THR A 4 -5.24 36.92 2.31
CA THR A 4 -4.14 36.13 1.76
C THR A 4 -4.69 35.34 0.59
N GLY A 5 -4.28 35.72 -0.62
CA GLY A 5 -4.62 35.04 -1.86
C GLY A 5 -4.34 33.55 -1.74
N ARG A 6 -5.39 32.73 -1.91
CA ARG A 6 -5.24 31.30 -2.14
C ARG A 6 -4.52 31.13 -3.47
N ALA A 7 -3.25 30.76 -3.43
CA ALA A 7 -2.56 30.23 -4.59
C ALA A 7 -3.42 29.07 -5.13
N THR A 8 -3.91 29.20 -6.35
CA THR A 8 -4.62 28.12 -7.05
C THR A 8 -3.64 26.98 -7.26
N SER A 9 -3.82 25.89 -6.51
CA SER A 9 -3.03 24.66 -6.65
C SER A 9 -3.21 24.09 -8.07
N THR A 10 -2.11 23.93 -8.81
CA THR A 10 -2.13 23.30 -10.14
C THR A 10 -2.02 21.79 -9.98
N GLY A 11 -3.16 21.11 -9.87
CA GLY A 11 -3.22 19.65 -9.86
C GLY A 11 -3.20 19.09 -11.29
N GLN A 12 -2.47 18.00 -11.50
CA GLN A 12 -2.51 17.20 -12.72
C GLN A 12 -2.92 15.76 -12.37
N VAL A 13 -3.61 15.07 -13.29
CA VAL A 13 -4.07 13.70 -13.07
C VAL A 13 -3.77 12.85 -14.30
N VAL A 14 -3.11 11.71 -14.06
CA VAL A 14 -3.07 10.60 -15.02
C VAL A 14 -4.31 9.76 -14.76
N HIS A 15 -5.23 9.73 -15.74
CA HIS A 15 -6.42 8.89 -15.66
C HIS A 15 -6.10 7.44 -16.04
N ASN A 16 -6.68 6.50 -15.29
CA ASN A 16 -6.57 5.06 -15.52
C ASN A 16 -5.12 4.61 -15.82
N ALA A 17 -4.22 4.81 -14.84
CA ALA A 17 -2.78 4.62 -15.02
C ALA A 17 -2.40 3.19 -15.47
N LEU A 18 -3.11 2.15 -15.02
CA LEU A 18 -2.83 0.78 -15.48
C LEU A 18 -3.16 0.57 -16.96
N ASP A 19 -4.24 1.18 -17.46
CA ASP A 19 -4.57 1.11 -18.88
C ASP A 19 -3.63 1.97 -19.73
N ARG A 20 -3.34 3.19 -19.26
CA ARG A 20 -2.44 4.15 -19.92
C ARG A 20 -1.02 3.61 -20.06
N TYR A 21 -0.48 3.00 -19.00
CA TYR A 21 0.90 2.50 -18.95
C TYR A 21 1.00 0.99 -19.16
N PHE A 22 0.02 0.39 -19.84
CA PHE A 22 -0.06 -1.06 -19.95
C PHE A 22 1.20 -1.71 -20.55
N GLU A 23 1.77 -1.12 -21.60
CA GLU A 23 2.97 -1.68 -22.23
C GLU A 23 4.24 -1.50 -21.38
N GLU A 24 4.34 -0.40 -20.63
CA GLU A 24 5.41 -0.19 -19.66
C GLU A 24 5.28 -1.16 -18.47
N VAL A 25 4.06 -1.41 -17.99
CA VAL A 25 3.76 -2.40 -16.94
C VAL A 25 4.07 -3.81 -17.42
N ARG A 26 3.74 -4.16 -18.67
CA ARG A 26 4.15 -5.45 -19.27
C ARG A 26 5.65 -5.58 -19.36
N THR A 27 6.35 -4.52 -19.75
CA THR A 27 7.81 -4.50 -19.79
C THR A 27 8.40 -4.69 -18.40
N ALA A 28 7.83 -4.05 -17.39
CA ALA A 28 8.20 -4.27 -15.99
C ALA A 28 7.99 -5.73 -15.57
N ALA A 29 6.85 -6.34 -15.93
CA ALA A 29 6.57 -7.74 -15.64
C ALA A 29 7.58 -8.70 -16.31
N ARG A 30 7.93 -8.47 -17.58
CA ARG A 30 8.95 -9.26 -18.30
C ARG A 30 10.32 -9.14 -17.65
N LYS A 31 10.73 -7.92 -17.28
CA LYS A 31 12.01 -7.68 -16.58
C LYS A 31 12.06 -8.44 -15.26
N VAL A 32 11.00 -8.34 -14.46
CA VAL A 32 10.91 -9.05 -13.18
C VAL A 32 10.90 -10.57 -13.40
N GLY A 33 10.14 -11.07 -14.38
CA GLY A 33 10.12 -12.48 -14.73
C GLY A 33 11.49 -13.03 -15.13
N ALA A 34 12.26 -12.27 -15.91
CA ALA A 34 13.62 -12.65 -16.32
C ALA A 34 14.63 -12.64 -15.16
N GLU A 35 14.38 -11.87 -14.09
CA GLU A 35 15.23 -11.81 -12.90
C GLU A 35 14.90 -12.93 -11.88
N ARG A 36 13.82 -13.70 -12.09
CA ARG A 36 13.40 -14.76 -11.16
C ARG A 36 14.11 -16.08 -11.44
N ALA A 37 14.45 -16.77 -10.36
CA ALA A 37 14.97 -18.14 -10.41
C ALA A 37 13.89 -19.18 -10.71
N THR A 38 12.63 -18.90 -10.36
CA THR A 38 11.50 -19.82 -10.48
C THR A 38 10.34 -19.15 -11.19
N GLU A 39 9.72 -19.88 -12.12
CA GLU A 39 8.52 -19.44 -12.81
C GLU A 39 7.34 -19.31 -11.82
N PRO A 40 6.56 -18.22 -11.86
CA PRO A 40 5.37 -18.06 -11.04
C PRO A 40 4.25 -19.00 -11.52
N GLU A 41 3.42 -19.48 -10.60
CA GLU A 41 2.25 -20.31 -10.93
C GLU A 41 1.28 -19.61 -11.91
N ILE A 42 1.04 -18.32 -11.68
CA ILE A 42 0.34 -17.45 -12.62
C ILE A 42 1.35 -16.50 -13.24
N PRO A 43 1.50 -16.45 -14.58
CA PRO A 43 2.47 -15.59 -15.26
C PRO A 43 2.43 -14.14 -14.76
N LEU A 44 3.59 -13.53 -14.53
CA LEU A 44 3.68 -12.12 -14.10
C LEU A 44 3.18 -11.14 -15.17
N GLU A 45 3.44 -11.46 -16.45
CA GLU A 45 3.01 -10.65 -17.57
C GLU A 45 1.54 -10.90 -17.91
N LEU A 46 0.76 -9.82 -18.03
CA LEU A 46 -0.54 -9.85 -18.69
C LEU A 46 -0.33 -9.59 -20.19
N ALA A 47 -0.28 -10.67 -20.98
CA ALA A 47 0.12 -10.59 -22.39
C ALA A 47 -0.83 -9.73 -23.25
N GLU A 48 -2.13 -9.75 -22.96
CA GLU A 48 -3.15 -9.03 -23.72
C GLU A 48 -4.19 -8.39 -22.80
N LYS A 49 -4.74 -7.24 -23.23
CA LYS A 49 -5.87 -6.60 -22.55
C LYS A 49 -7.16 -7.36 -22.87
N HIS A 50 -7.89 -7.75 -21.83
CA HIS A 50 -9.29 -8.10 -21.99
C HIS A 50 -10.10 -6.85 -22.42
N PRO A 51 -11.19 -6.96 -23.20
CA PRO A 51 -12.02 -5.80 -23.55
C PRO A 51 -12.54 -5.02 -22.33
N ALA A 52 -12.80 -5.71 -21.22
CA ALA A 52 -13.21 -5.08 -19.96
C ALA A 52 -12.06 -4.42 -19.16
N PHE A 53 -10.79 -4.55 -19.59
CA PHE A 53 -9.63 -4.12 -18.80
C PHE A 53 -9.66 -2.62 -18.47
N ALA A 54 -10.02 -1.78 -19.45
CA ALA A 54 -10.11 -0.34 -19.25
C ALA A 54 -11.16 0.03 -18.18
N ALA A 55 -12.38 -0.49 -18.27
CA ALA A 55 -13.44 -0.27 -17.29
C ALA A 55 -13.07 -0.84 -15.91
N PHE A 56 -12.48 -2.03 -15.89
CA PHE A 56 -12.04 -2.70 -14.66
C PHE A 56 -11.00 -1.85 -13.89
N THR A 57 -10.06 -1.24 -14.62
CA THR A 57 -8.93 -0.47 -14.07
C THR A 57 -9.18 1.04 -13.96
N GLU A 58 -10.36 1.54 -14.32
CA GLU A 58 -10.67 2.98 -14.37
C GLU A 58 -10.41 3.75 -13.05
N VAL A 59 -10.38 3.05 -11.92
CA VAL A 59 -10.10 3.62 -10.58
C VAL A 59 -8.61 3.78 -10.27
N THR A 60 -7.73 3.66 -11.27
CA THR A 60 -6.27 3.75 -11.11
C THR A 60 -5.71 5.13 -11.43
N ASP A 61 -6.50 6.18 -11.22
CA ASP A 61 -6.02 7.55 -11.36
C ASP A 61 -4.84 7.83 -10.41
N ILE A 62 -3.85 8.58 -10.92
CA ILE A 62 -2.73 9.12 -10.13
C ILE A 62 -2.78 10.64 -10.21
N GLY A 63 -2.96 11.29 -9.07
CA GLY A 63 -2.92 12.75 -8.97
C GLY A 63 -1.52 13.24 -8.56
N LEU A 64 -1.08 14.36 -9.09
CA LEU A 64 0.05 15.11 -8.58
C LEU A 64 -0.38 16.56 -8.33
N THR A 65 -0.24 17.03 -7.11
CA THR A 65 -0.60 18.40 -6.75
C THR A 65 0.49 19.04 -5.93
N GLN A 66 0.93 20.23 -6.34
CA GLN A 66 1.78 21.07 -5.50
C GLN A 66 0.95 21.64 -4.35
N VAL A 67 1.31 21.31 -3.11
CA VAL A 67 0.57 21.71 -1.90
C VAL A 67 1.28 22.81 -1.11
N GLU A 68 2.56 23.03 -1.41
CA GLU A 68 3.41 24.08 -0.84
C GLU A 68 4.59 24.36 -1.80
N SER A 69 5.39 25.39 -1.51
CA SER A 69 6.69 25.59 -2.14
C SER A 69 7.53 24.30 -2.07
N ARG A 70 7.86 23.74 -3.24
CA ARG A 70 8.65 22.51 -3.39
C ARG A 70 8.07 21.25 -2.72
N THR A 71 6.79 21.25 -2.33
CA THR A 71 6.12 20.04 -1.81
C THR A 71 4.98 19.64 -2.71
N HIS A 72 5.01 18.40 -3.18
CA HIS A 72 3.96 17.78 -3.98
C HIS A 72 3.36 16.59 -3.23
N ILE A 73 2.06 16.37 -3.42
CA ILE A 73 1.40 15.10 -3.06
C ILE A 73 1.17 14.32 -4.35
N LEU A 74 1.75 13.13 -4.42
CA LEU A 74 1.41 12.09 -5.38
C LEU A 74 0.24 11.29 -4.78
N ASP A 75 -0.99 11.65 -5.14
CA ASP A 75 -2.22 11.01 -4.68
C ASP A 75 -2.44 9.68 -5.40
N LEU A 76 -2.18 8.60 -4.67
CA LEU A 76 -2.30 7.21 -5.12
C LEU A 76 -3.52 6.52 -4.48
N MET A 77 -4.46 7.29 -3.92
CA MET A 77 -5.61 6.79 -3.15
C MET A 77 -6.94 7.05 -3.86
N ARG A 78 -6.92 7.34 -5.16
CA ARG A 78 -8.07 7.83 -5.91
C ARG A 78 -9.16 6.79 -6.15
N ASN A 79 -8.90 5.51 -5.88
CA ASN A 79 -9.95 4.50 -5.86
C ASN A 79 -10.88 4.69 -4.65
N PRO A 80 -12.15 5.06 -4.85
CA PRO A 80 -13.08 5.29 -3.75
C PRO A 80 -13.38 4.03 -2.94
N GLY A 81 -13.27 2.82 -3.52
CA GLY A 81 -13.58 1.55 -2.87
C GLY A 81 -12.49 1.02 -1.93
N ALA A 82 -11.29 1.61 -1.96
CA ALA A 82 -10.17 1.13 -1.15
C ALA A 82 -9.29 2.23 -0.54
N ARG A 83 -9.17 3.40 -1.20
CA ARG A 83 -8.39 4.57 -0.76
C ARG A 83 -6.98 4.24 -0.29
N THR A 84 -6.29 3.39 -1.05
CA THR A 84 -4.93 2.94 -0.76
C THR A 84 -4.19 2.63 -2.05
N THR A 85 -2.87 2.82 -2.03
CA THR A 85 -1.96 2.38 -3.10
C THR A 85 -2.06 0.91 -3.47
N LYS A 86 -2.59 0.05 -2.58
CA LYS A 86 -2.71 -1.40 -2.84
C LYS A 86 -3.68 -1.72 -3.99
N THR A 87 -4.48 -0.76 -4.45
CA THR A 87 -5.40 -0.91 -5.57
C THR A 87 -4.72 -1.38 -6.85
N MET A 88 -3.64 -0.76 -7.30
CA MET A 88 -3.05 -1.10 -8.62
C MET A 88 -2.53 -2.53 -8.66
N ALA A 89 -1.78 -2.94 -7.62
CA ALA A 89 -1.31 -4.32 -7.50
C ALA A 89 -2.49 -5.31 -7.43
N SER A 90 -3.54 -4.97 -6.68
CA SER A 90 -4.72 -5.83 -6.55
C SER A 90 -5.45 -6.01 -7.89
N LEU A 91 -5.67 -4.93 -8.63
CA LEU A 91 -6.28 -4.99 -9.96
C LEU A 91 -5.42 -5.79 -10.94
N LEU A 92 -4.10 -5.57 -10.96
CA LEU A 92 -3.20 -6.32 -11.83
C LEU A 92 -3.19 -7.82 -11.50
N MET A 93 -3.22 -8.19 -10.22
CA MET A 93 -3.35 -9.58 -9.78
C MET A 93 -4.66 -10.20 -10.29
N ILE A 94 -5.80 -9.53 -10.08
CA ILE A 94 -7.09 -10.04 -10.55
C ILE A 94 -7.16 -10.14 -12.07
N ALA A 95 -6.61 -9.18 -12.81
CA ALA A 95 -6.55 -9.25 -14.27
C ALA A 95 -5.71 -10.44 -14.76
N ARG A 96 -4.60 -10.74 -14.07
CA ARG A 96 -3.77 -11.93 -14.34
C ARG A 96 -4.48 -13.23 -14.00
N ALA A 97 -5.21 -13.30 -12.87
CA ALA A 97 -6.04 -14.47 -12.55
C ALA A 97 -7.10 -14.69 -13.64
N ALA A 98 -7.83 -13.64 -14.05
CA ALA A 98 -8.83 -13.75 -15.11
C ALA A 98 -8.22 -14.19 -16.45
N ALA A 99 -7.04 -13.69 -16.80
CA ALA A 99 -6.31 -14.15 -17.99
C ALA A 99 -5.87 -15.62 -17.88
N HIS A 100 -5.41 -16.05 -16.71
CA HIS A 100 -5.08 -17.44 -16.44
C HIS A 100 -6.29 -18.36 -16.59
N ILE A 101 -7.42 -17.99 -15.98
CA ILE A 101 -8.69 -18.73 -16.08
C ILE A 101 -9.09 -18.91 -17.55
N ARG A 102 -9.14 -17.82 -18.33
CA ARG A 102 -9.50 -17.90 -19.76
C ARG A 102 -8.56 -18.78 -20.58
N ARG A 103 -7.26 -18.74 -20.26
CA ARG A 103 -6.23 -19.49 -21.00
C ARG A 103 -6.26 -20.99 -20.67
N THR A 104 -6.59 -21.35 -19.43
CA THR A 104 -6.41 -22.72 -18.91
C THR A 104 -7.71 -23.44 -18.60
N GLY A 105 -8.81 -22.72 -18.39
CA GLY A 105 -10.06 -23.23 -17.84
C GLY A 105 -10.02 -23.47 -16.32
N GLU A 106 -8.88 -23.28 -15.65
CA GLU A 106 -8.75 -23.49 -14.21
C GLU A 106 -9.38 -22.32 -13.44
N ARG A 107 -10.27 -22.64 -12.49
CA ARG A 107 -10.88 -21.65 -11.59
C ARG A 107 -9.89 -21.26 -10.50
N VAL A 108 -9.93 -20.00 -10.05
CA VAL A 108 -8.95 -19.47 -9.09
C VAL A 108 -9.64 -18.97 -7.82
N LEU A 109 -9.18 -19.47 -6.67
CA LEU A 109 -9.52 -18.94 -5.36
C LEU A 109 -8.30 -18.19 -4.81
N LEU A 110 -8.37 -16.86 -4.74
CA LEU A 110 -7.34 -16.07 -4.10
C LEU A 110 -7.38 -16.28 -2.60
N PHE A 111 -6.21 -16.56 -2.02
CA PHE A 111 -6.06 -16.61 -0.57
C PHE A 111 -5.08 -15.53 -0.10
N THR A 112 -5.57 -14.60 0.72
CA THR A 112 -4.79 -13.42 1.13
C THR A 112 -4.77 -13.20 2.64
N PRO A 113 -3.63 -13.41 3.31
CA PRO A 113 -3.39 -12.85 4.63
C PRO A 113 -3.14 -11.33 4.56
N THR A 114 -3.64 -10.57 5.53
CA THR A 114 -3.62 -9.09 5.54
C THR A 114 -3.90 -8.51 6.94
N SER A 115 -3.59 -7.23 7.16
CA SER A 115 -4.05 -6.43 8.32
C SER A 115 -5.05 -5.33 7.95
N GLY A 116 -5.57 -5.34 6.72
CA GLY A 116 -6.50 -4.32 6.23
C GLY A 116 -6.31 -4.07 4.74
N ASN A 117 -5.62 -2.97 4.40
CA ASN A 117 -5.57 -2.37 3.05
C ASN A 117 -5.37 -3.33 1.88
N LYS A 118 -4.47 -4.33 1.99
CA LYS A 118 -4.28 -5.33 0.93
C LYS A 118 -5.57 -6.11 0.67
N GLY A 119 -6.21 -6.60 1.72
CA GLY A 119 -7.45 -7.36 1.62
C GLY A 119 -8.61 -6.50 1.15
N THR A 120 -8.74 -5.27 1.66
CA THR A 120 -9.75 -4.31 1.17
C THR A 120 -9.59 -4.07 -0.34
N ALA A 121 -8.37 -3.79 -0.81
CA ALA A 121 -8.11 -3.54 -2.23
C ALA A 121 -8.31 -4.78 -3.12
N LEU A 122 -7.96 -5.98 -2.65
CA LEU A 122 -8.22 -7.22 -3.39
C LEU A 122 -9.70 -7.56 -3.45
N ARG A 123 -10.45 -7.40 -2.36
CA ARG A 123 -11.90 -7.61 -2.34
C ARG A 123 -12.62 -6.61 -3.24
N ASP A 124 -12.22 -5.34 -3.20
CA ASP A 124 -12.70 -4.32 -4.13
C ASP A 124 -12.40 -4.72 -5.59
N ALA A 125 -11.16 -5.16 -5.88
CA ALA A 125 -10.80 -5.64 -7.21
C ALA A 125 -11.64 -6.85 -7.67
N VAL A 126 -11.93 -7.82 -6.81
CA VAL A 126 -12.82 -8.96 -7.17
C VAL A 126 -14.24 -8.47 -7.45
N ALA A 127 -14.80 -7.60 -6.60
CA ALA A 127 -16.11 -7.00 -6.85
C ALA A 127 -16.18 -6.27 -8.21
N ARG A 128 -15.13 -5.51 -8.54
CA ARG A 128 -15.02 -4.83 -9.82
C ARG A 128 -14.93 -5.81 -10.99
N ALA A 129 -14.18 -6.90 -10.85
CA ALA A 129 -14.09 -7.91 -11.89
C ALA A 129 -15.45 -8.53 -12.22
N TYR A 130 -16.29 -8.78 -11.21
CA TYR A 130 -17.67 -9.23 -11.41
C TYR A 130 -18.51 -8.16 -12.10
N ALA A 131 -18.44 -6.91 -11.62
CA ALA A 131 -19.24 -5.80 -12.16
C ALA A 131 -18.91 -5.48 -13.63
N THR A 132 -17.66 -5.66 -14.05
CA THR A 132 -17.22 -5.40 -15.43
C THR A 132 -17.24 -6.64 -16.32
N GLY A 133 -17.66 -7.79 -15.81
CA GLY A 133 -17.62 -9.06 -16.55
C GLY A 133 -16.20 -9.53 -16.92
N LEU A 134 -15.19 -9.13 -16.15
CA LEU A 134 -13.82 -9.61 -16.34
C LEU A 134 -13.67 -11.07 -15.86
N ALA A 135 -14.42 -11.43 -14.81
CA ALA A 135 -14.56 -12.77 -14.27
C ALA A 135 -15.93 -12.90 -13.59
N SER A 136 -16.41 -14.12 -13.40
CA SER A 136 -17.63 -14.44 -12.64
C SER A 136 -17.31 -15.07 -11.27
N PRO A 137 -18.28 -15.11 -10.33
CA PRO A 137 -18.11 -15.82 -9.05
C PRO A 137 -17.80 -17.32 -9.19
N ASP A 138 -18.16 -17.95 -10.30
CA ASP A 138 -17.87 -19.36 -10.58
C ASP A 138 -16.44 -19.59 -11.09
N GLU A 139 -15.76 -18.52 -11.50
CA GLU A 139 -14.41 -18.56 -12.05
C GLU A 139 -13.37 -18.07 -11.04
N LEU A 140 -13.73 -17.05 -10.25
CA LEU A 140 -12.81 -16.30 -9.41
C LEU A 140 -13.42 -16.01 -8.05
N ARG A 141 -12.72 -16.35 -6.96
CA ARG A 141 -13.17 -16.10 -5.58
C ARG A 141 -12.04 -15.57 -4.71
N ILE A 142 -12.36 -15.04 -3.53
CA ILE A 142 -11.35 -14.57 -2.57
C ILE A 142 -11.68 -14.92 -1.12
N VAL A 143 -10.73 -15.56 -0.45
CA VAL A 143 -10.72 -15.70 1.02
C VAL A 143 -9.70 -14.71 1.60
N MET A 144 -10.19 -13.80 2.42
CA MET A 144 -9.35 -12.85 3.16
C MET A 144 -9.15 -13.36 4.59
N LEU A 145 -7.89 -13.44 5.04
CA LEU A 145 -7.54 -13.76 6.43
C LEU A 145 -6.89 -12.56 7.09
N ALA A 146 -7.41 -12.13 8.24
CA ALA A 146 -6.80 -11.09 9.05
C ALA A 146 -6.72 -11.51 10.52
N PRO A 147 -5.76 -10.99 11.31
CA PRO A 147 -5.79 -11.20 12.75
C PRO A 147 -6.97 -10.44 13.36
N ASP A 148 -7.60 -10.98 14.41
CA ASP A 148 -8.77 -10.38 15.07
C ASP A 148 -8.48 -8.93 15.53
N ALA A 149 -7.25 -8.65 15.97
CA ALA A 149 -6.79 -7.31 16.33
C ALA A 149 -6.86 -6.27 15.17
N SER A 150 -6.91 -6.72 13.91
CA SER A 150 -7.06 -5.84 12.74
C SER A 150 -8.51 -5.58 12.34
N ARG A 151 -9.50 -6.07 13.12
CA ARG A 151 -10.94 -5.93 12.82
C ARG A 151 -11.34 -4.51 12.46
N SER A 152 -10.83 -3.52 13.18
CA SER A 152 -11.18 -2.11 13.01
C SER A 152 -10.75 -1.53 11.66
N LYS A 153 -9.83 -2.19 10.95
CA LYS A 153 -9.34 -1.84 9.60
C LYS A 153 -10.07 -2.56 8.46
N LEU A 154 -10.96 -3.51 8.77
CA LEU A 154 -11.69 -4.27 7.75
C LEU A 154 -12.86 -3.47 7.19
N ARG A 155 -13.01 -3.44 5.87
CA ARG A 155 -13.98 -2.58 5.19
C ARG A 155 -15.01 -3.39 4.42
N ASP A 156 -16.23 -2.88 4.44
CA ASP A 156 -17.34 -3.45 3.68
C ASP A 156 -17.14 -3.13 2.18
N CYS A 157 -17.64 -4.01 1.31
CA CYS A 157 -17.63 -3.80 -0.13
C CYS A 157 -18.77 -4.57 -0.80
N ALA A 158 -18.92 -4.43 -2.13
CA ALA A 158 -20.03 -5.07 -2.85
C ALA A 158 -20.07 -6.61 -2.73
N LEU A 159 -18.96 -7.28 -2.40
CA LEU A 159 -18.95 -8.73 -2.11
C LEU A 159 -19.77 -9.12 -0.87
N ALA A 160 -20.13 -8.15 -0.04
CA ALA A 160 -20.99 -8.36 1.11
C ALA A 160 -22.49 -8.14 0.83
N GLY A 161 -22.84 -7.78 -0.40
CA GLY A 161 -24.19 -7.34 -0.79
C GLY A 161 -25.26 -8.41 -0.60
N ASP A 162 -24.93 -9.68 -0.87
CA ASP A 162 -25.84 -10.81 -0.68
C ASP A 162 -25.15 -12.02 -0.04
N GLN A 163 -25.96 -13.00 0.38
CA GLN A 163 -25.47 -14.17 1.11
C GLN A 163 -24.58 -15.08 0.26
N THR A 164 -24.85 -15.21 -1.04
CA THR A 164 -24.09 -16.07 -1.94
C THR A 164 -22.69 -15.52 -2.13
N LEU A 165 -22.56 -14.24 -2.45
CA LEU A 165 -21.26 -13.57 -2.60
C LEU A 165 -20.46 -13.56 -1.29
N ARG A 166 -21.13 -13.38 -0.14
CA ARG A 166 -20.48 -13.47 1.18
C ARG A 166 -19.90 -14.85 1.45
N THR A 167 -20.65 -15.89 1.10
CA THR A 167 -20.23 -17.28 1.33
C THR A 167 -19.06 -17.64 0.41
N ALA A 168 -19.11 -17.25 -0.87
CA ALA A 168 -18.05 -17.46 -1.84
C ALA A 168 -16.80 -16.60 -1.59
N ASN A 169 -16.95 -15.48 -0.89
CA ASN A 169 -15.87 -14.53 -0.65
C ASN A 169 -15.78 -14.10 0.84
N PRO A 170 -15.47 -15.02 1.77
CA PRO A 170 -15.53 -14.72 3.19
C PRO A 170 -14.38 -13.82 3.65
N VAL A 171 -14.63 -13.13 4.76
CA VAL A 171 -13.60 -12.46 5.55
C VAL A 171 -13.45 -13.21 6.86
N VAL A 172 -12.25 -13.75 7.07
CA VAL A 172 -11.92 -14.61 8.19
C VAL A 172 -11.02 -13.86 9.17
N LEU A 173 -11.40 -13.87 10.45
CA LEU A 173 -10.61 -13.35 11.56
C LEU A 173 -9.98 -14.50 12.34
N ALA A 174 -8.65 -14.52 12.38
CA ALA A 174 -7.90 -15.47 13.18
C ALA A 174 -7.53 -14.87 14.53
N ARG A 175 -7.79 -15.62 15.61
CA ARG A 175 -7.19 -15.32 16.91
C ARG A 175 -5.78 -15.88 16.94
N VAL A 176 -4.80 -14.99 17.04
CA VAL A 176 -3.37 -15.31 17.03
C VAL A 176 -2.65 -14.49 18.08
N ASP A 177 -1.55 -15.03 18.61
CA ASP A 177 -0.75 -14.36 19.64
C ASP A 177 -0.03 -13.13 19.06
N GLN A 178 0.58 -13.28 17.88
CA GLN A 178 1.15 -12.17 17.12
C GLN A 178 0.38 -11.98 15.82
N PRO A 179 0.06 -10.72 15.42
CA PRO A 179 -0.60 -10.45 14.14
C PRO A 179 0.08 -11.09 12.92
N ALA A 180 1.40 -11.28 12.96
CA ALA A 180 2.16 -11.90 11.88
C ALA A 180 1.90 -13.41 11.72
N ASP A 181 1.40 -14.10 12.75
CA ASP A 181 1.22 -15.56 12.77
C ASP A 181 0.10 -16.02 11.82
N VAL A 182 -0.76 -15.12 11.35
CA VAL A 182 -1.73 -15.41 10.28
C VAL A 182 -1.05 -15.89 8.99
N LYS A 183 0.24 -15.55 8.78
CA LYS A 183 1.02 -16.07 7.65
C LYS A 183 1.33 -17.54 7.83
N LEU A 184 1.72 -17.96 9.04
CA LEU A 184 1.97 -19.37 9.36
C LEU A 184 0.69 -20.17 9.19
N LEU A 185 -0.40 -19.69 9.78
CA LEU A 185 -1.71 -20.32 9.70
C LEU A 185 -2.20 -20.49 8.24
N SER A 186 -2.06 -19.45 7.41
CA SER A 186 -2.48 -19.53 6.01
C SER A 186 -1.56 -20.39 5.14
N SER A 187 -0.24 -20.35 5.36
CA SER A 187 0.70 -21.22 4.64
C SER A 187 0.45 -22.70 4.93
N GLU A 188 0.16 -23.06 6.18
CA GLU A 188 -0.15 -24.44 6.57
C GLU A 188 -1.42 -24.96 5.91
N VAL A 189 -2.45 -24.12 5.73
CA VAL A 189 -3.66 -24.49 4.97
C VAL A 189 -3.34 -24.75 3.50
N VAL A 190 -2.53 -23.89 2.87
CA VAL A 190 -2.14 -24.10 1.46
C VAL A 190 -1.35 -25.40 1.30
N GLU A 191 -0.37 -25.64 2.17
CA GLU A 191 0.47 -26.84 2.12
C GLU A 191 -0.34 -28.14 2.29
N ARG A 192 -1.32 -28.15 3.21
CA ARG A 192 -2.06 -29.37 3.56
C ARG A 192 -3.34 -29.61 2.75
N HIS A 193 -4.00 -28.56 2.29
CA HIS A 193 -5.36 -28.66 1.75
C HIS A 193 -5.52 -28.14 0.32
N ALA A 194 -4.52 -27.52 -0.31
CA ALA A 194 -4.68 -26.99 -1.66
C ALA A 194 -5.02 -28.08 -2.69
N ALA A 195 -4.42 -29.27 -2.58
CA ALA A 195 -4.71 -30.40 -3.45
C ALA A 195 -6.15 -30.91 -3.26
N GLU A 196 -6.58 -31.11 -2.00
CA GLU A 196 -7.94 -31.51 -1.65
C GLU A 196 -8.98 -30.51 -2.21
N ILE A 197 -8.73 -29.21 -2.03
CA ILE A 197 -9.64 -28.16 -2.51
C ILE A 197 -9.72 -28.17 -4.03
N LEU A 198 -8.60 -28.33 -4.74
CA LEU A 198 -8.59 -28.45 -6.20
C LEU A 198 -9.37 -29.69 -6.66
N ASP A 199 -9.11 -30.85 -6.08
CA ASP A 199 -9.72 -32.12 -6.47
C ASP A 199 -11.24 -32.16 -6.24
N THR A 200 -11.72 -31.51 -5.17
CA THR A 200 -13.13 -31.54 -4.77
C THR A 200 -13.98 -30.40 -5.32
N THR A 201 -13.37 -29.26 -5.67
CA THR A 201 -14.11 -28.05 -6.07
C THR A 201 -13.72 -27.51 -7.45
N GLY A 202 -12.58 -27.95 -8.00
CA GLY A 202 -12.00 -27.41 -9.22
C GLY A 202 -11.36 -26.02 -9.06
N PHE A 203 -11.32 -25.47 -7.85
CA PHE A 203 -10.63 -24.21 -7.57
C PHE A 203 -9.17 -24.44 -7.18
N ARG A 204 -8.27 -23.84 -7.96
CA ARG A 204 -6.86 -23.72 -7.61
C ARG A 204 -6.69 -22.57 -6.62
N ILE A 205 -6.01 -22.83 -5.50
CA ILE A 205 -5.66 -21.76 -4.56
C ILE A 205 -4.49 -20.97 -5.11
N TRP A 206 -4.67 -19.64 -5.23
CA TRP A 206 -3.56 -18.73 -5.49
C TRP A 206 -3.19 -17.94 -4.23
N TYR A 207 -2.03 -18.26 -3.66
CA TYR A 207 -1.52 -17.58 -2.47
C TYR A 207 -0.82 -16.27 -2.83
N THR A 208 -1.36 -15.16 -2.32
CA THR A 208 -1.09 -13.81 -2.85
C THR A 208 0.10 -13.07 -2.22
N LEU A 209 1.02 -13.77 -1.56
CA LEU A 209 2.13 -13.14 -0.81
C LEU A 209 3.35 -12.75 -1.66
N ASP A 210 3.34 -13.07 -2.96
CA ASP A 210 4.45 -12.71 -3.85
C ASP A 210 4.63 -11.19 -3.96
N LEU A 211 5.86 -10.74 -3.68
CA LEU A 211 6.26 -9.33 -3.62
C LEU A 211 6.23 -8.67 -4.99
N ASP A 212 6.51 -9.43 -6.05
CA ASP A 212 6.62 -8.90 -7.40
C ASP A 212 5.28 -8.41 -7.95
N ASN A 213 4.15 -8.89 -7.39
CA ASN A 213 2.82 -8.35 -7.66
C ASN A 213 2.75 -6.83 -7.39
N TYR A 214 3.40 -6.37 -6.33
CA TYR A 214 3.45 -4.96 -5.97
C TYR A 214 4.50 -4.22 -6.79
N ARG A 215 5.70 -4.79 -6.92
CA ARG A 215 6.83 -4.17 -7.62
C ARG A 215 6.46 -3.77 -9.05
N ILE A 216 5.78 -4.65 -9.78
CA ILE A 216 5.35 -4.41 -11.16
C ILE A 216 4.31 -3.28 -11.22
N ALA A 217 3.26 -3.36 -10.41
CA ALA A 217 2.18 -2.38 -10.44
C ALA A 217 2.65 -1.00 -9.98
N ASP A 218 3.50 -0.93 -8.96
CA ASP A 218 4.01 0.32 -8.40
C ASP A 218 5.06 1.01 -9.29
N ALA A 219 5.54 0.36 -10.36
CA ALA A 219 6.36 1.01 -11.40
C ALA A 219 5.60 2.14 -12.12
N THR A 220 4.27 2.06 -12.17
CA THR A 220 3.41 3.12 -12.73
C THR A 220 3.61 4.47 -12.04
N ARG A 221 4.04 4.50 -10.77
CA ARG A 221 4.33 5.74 -10.03
C ARG A 221 5.45 6.53 -10.70
N ALA A 222 6.49 5.86 -11.15
CA ALA A 222 7.62 6.50 -11.84
C ALA A 222 7.23 6.95 -13.26
N PHE A 223 6.39 6.18 -13.96
CA PHE A 223 5.88 6.56 -15.28
C PHE A 223 4.99 7.81 -15.19
N ALA A 224 4.10 7.86 -14.20
CA ALA A 224 3.26 9.01 -13.93
C ALA A 224 4.08 10.24 -13.55
N GLU A 225 5.07 10.10 -12.66
CA GLU A 225 5.92 11.24 -12.32
C GLU A 225 6.75 11.73 -13.51
N ALA A 226 7.33 10.83 -14.31
CA ALA A 226 8.09 11.23 -15.49
C ALA A 226 7.24 12.02 -16.50
N GLU A 227 5.93 11.80 -16.49
CA GLU A 227 4.97 12.55 -17.31
C GLU A 227 4.54 13.88 -16.66
N LEU A 228 4.23 13.88 -15.37
CA LEU A 228 3.61 15.02 -14.68
C LEU A 228 4.64 16.00 -14.07
N LEU A 229 5.80 15.51 -13.67
CA LEU A 229 6.86 16.27 -13.00
C LEU A 229 8.25 15.72 -13.39
N PRO A 230 8.65 15.86 -14.66
CA PRO A 230 9.90 15.32 -15.16
C PRO A 230 11.12 15.86 -14.38
N ILE A 231 12.09 14.98 -14.12
CA ILE A 231 13.38 15.37 -13.52
C ILE A 231 14.35 15.72 -14.66
N THR A 232 14.66 17.01 -14.80
CA THR A 232 15.64 17.53 -15.76
C THR A 232 16.99 17.77 -15.09
N ALA A 233 18.01 18.07 -15.90
CA ALA A 233 19.35 18.41 -15.38
C ALA A 233 19.31 19.60 -14.39
N ASP A 234 18.42 20.56 -14.64
CA ASP A 234 18.29 21.80 -13.85
C ASP A 234 17.30 21.70 -12.67
N SER A 235 16.60 20.57 -12.51
CA SER A 235 15.68 20.39 -11.38
C SER A 235 16.43 20.46 -10.04
N ALA A 236 15.75 20.85 -8.95
CA ALA A 236 16.31 20.76 -7.60
C ALA A 236 16.50 19.30 -7.14
N PRO A 237 17.35 18.99 -6.14
CA PRO A 237 17.38 17.67 -5.51
C PRO A 237 15.97 17.27 -5.08
N ARG A 238 15.56 16.04 -5.38
CA ARG A 238 14.22 15.53 -5.09
C ARG A 238 14.28 14.32 -4.17
N VAL A 239 13.38 14.27 -3.20
CA VAL A 239 13.14 13.09 -2.35
C VAL A 239 11.69 12.65 -2.40
N HIS A 240 11.48 11.33 -2.38
CA HIS A 240 10.18 10.71 -2.27
C HIS A 240 9.93 10.31 -0.83
N VAL A 241 8.96 10.96 -0.20
CA VAL A 241 8.58 10.71 1.19
C VAL A 241 7.42 9.73 1.22
N HIS A 242 7.58 8.63 1.95
CA HIS A 242 6.55 7.61 2.05
C HIS A 242 6.44 7.05 3.47
N SER A 243 5.21 6.93 3.98
CA SER A 243 4.98 6.16 5.21
C SER A 243 5.05 4.67 4.89
N VAL A 244 5.97 3.95 5.52
CA VAL A 244 6.33 2.58 5.13
C VAL A 244 6.13 1.59 6.26
N SER A 245 5.60 0.41 5.91
CA SER A 245 5.81 -0.81 6.71
C SER A 245 6.87 -1.71 6.07
N SER A 246 6.89 -1.77 4.74
CA SER A 246 7.80 -2.63 3.98
C SER A 246 8.26 -1.99 2.67
N ALA A 247 7.96 -0.71 2.43
CA ALA A 247 8.46 0.05 1.29
C ALA A 247 8.32 -0.58 -0.12
N PHE A 248 7.39 -1.52 -0.35
CA PHE A 248 7.17 -2.14 -1.68
C PHE A 248 6.91 -1.09 -2.77
N GLY A 249 6.17 -0.04 -2.42
CA GLY A 249 5.86 1.05 -3.35
C GLY A 249 7.08 1.83 -3.83
N LEU A 250 8.15 1.88 -3.03
CA LEU A 250 9.42 2.50 -3.40
C LEU A 250 10.27 1.56 -4.28
N LEU A 251 10.22 0.25 -4.02
CA LEU A 251 10.85 -0.73 -4.92
C LEU A 251 10.19 -0.76 -6.31
N GLY A 252 8.87 -0.65 -6.37
CA GLY A 252 8.18 -0.54 -7.65
C GLY A 252 8.51 0.77 -8.37
N TYR A 253 8.50 1.90 -7.65
CA TYR A 253 8.98 3.17 -8.21
C TYR A 253 10.41 3.04 -8.77
N HIS A 254 11.34 2.45 -8.02
CA HIS A 254 12.72 2.23 -8.46
C HIS A 254 12.79 1.35 -9.72
N LEU A 255 11.96 0.30 -9.82
CA LEU A 255 11.84 -0.51 -11.03
C LEU A 255 11.39 0.35 -12.23
N GLY A 256 10.36 1.16 -12.07
CA GLY A 256 9.87 2.05 -13.12
C GLY A 256 10.93 3.07 -13.57
N HIS A 257 11.67 3.64 -12.61
CA HIS A 257 12.78 4.54 -12.88
C HIS A 257 13.89 3.85 -13.68
N ARG A 258 14.32 2.65 -13.26
CA ARG A 258 15.30 1.84 -14.00
C ARG A 258 14.88 1.61 -15.45
N LEU A 259 13.61 1.26 -15.69
CA LEU A 259 13.10 1.03 -17.05
C LEU A 259 13.11 2.32 -17.88
N LEU A 260 12.74 3.47 -17.30
CA LEU A 260 12.83 4.76 -17.97
C LEU A 260 14.28 5.09 -18.36
N THR A 261 15.24 4.83 -17.47
CA THR A 261 16.67 5.02 -17.74
C THR A 261 17.23 4.04 -18.77
N GLU A 262 16.77 2.77 -18.77
CA GLU A 262 17.13 1.76 -19.77
C GLU A 262 16.56 2.07 -21.17
N GLY A 263 15.59 3.00 -21.28
CA GLY A 263 15.09 3.53 -22.55
C GLY A 263 13.76 2.92 -22.98
N LEU A 264 12.68 3.24 -22.28
CA LEU A 264 11.32 2.89 -22.72
C LEU A 264 10.92 3.68 -23.99
N PRO A 265 10.32 3.02 -25.00
CA PRO A 265 9.88 3.70 -26.22
C PRO A 265 8.93 4.87 -25.92
N GLY A 266 9.21 6.02 -26.53
CA GLY A 266 8.38 7.23 -26.38
C GLY A 266 8.47 7.90 -25.00
N ARG A 267 9.40 7.49 -24.14
CA ARG A 267 9.62 8.09 -22.82
C ARG A 267 11.00 8.72 -22.73
N THR A 268 11.08 9.89 -22.09
CA THR A 268 12.36 10.54 -21.80
C THR A 268 12.93 9.98 -20.51
N ALA A 269 14.21 9.61 -20.54
CA ALA A 269 14.91 9.17 -19.34
C ALA A 269 15.04 10.33 -18.35
N PRO A 270 14.74 10.12 -17.06
CA PRO A 270 14.96 11.12 -16.02
C PRO A 270 16.46 11.40 -15.87
N ALA A 271 16.83 12.66 -15.65
CA ALA A 271 18.24 13.08 -15.54
C ALA A 271 18.98 12.45 -14.35
N ARG A 272 18.25 12.01 -13.32
CA ARG A 272 18.78 11.33 -12.13
C ARG A 272 17.67 10.56 -11.41
N HIS A 273 18.07 9.71 -10.46
CA HIS A 273 17.17 9.06 -9.51
C HIS A 273 16.92 9.96 -8.30
N PRO A 274 15.66 10.12 -7.81
CA PRO A 274 15.41 10.87 -6.58
C PRO A 274 15.79 10.08 -5.33
N GLY A 275 16.05 10.74 -4.21
CA GLY A 275 16.29 10.07 -2.94
C GLY A 275 15.02 9.46 -2.34
N PHE A 276 15.14 8.47 -1.46
CA PHE A 276 13.99 7.92 -0.73
C PHE A 276 14.02 8.31 0.76
N TYR A 277 12.91 8.86 1.24
CA TYR A 277 12.78 9.32 2.62
C TYR A 277 11.67 8.55 3.35
N LEU A 278 12.06 7.70 4.30
CA LEU A 278 11.17 6.77 4.97
C LEU A 278 10.51 7.42 6.19
N VAL A 279 9.19 7.27 6.34
CA VAL A 279 8.47 7.71 7.54
C VAL A 279 7.88 6.50 8.27
N GLN A 280 8.26 6.30 9.53
CA GLN A 280 7.74 5.21 10.37
C GLN A 280 7.20 5.73 11.70
N GLN A 281 6.54 4.84 12.44
CA GLN A 281 6.07 5.07 13.81
C GLN A 281 6.96 4.33 14.80
N LEU A 282 6.96 4.73 16.07
CA LEU A 282 7.84 4.17 17.11
C LEU A 282 7.76 2.64 17.24
N ALA A 283 6.55 2.05 17.27
CA ALA A 283 6.40 0.60 17.42
C ALA A 283 7.03 -0.24 16.30
N THR A 284 7.25 0.35 15.11
CA THR A 284 7.77 -0.34 13.92
C THR A 284 8.77 0.55 13.17
N ALA A 285 9.79 1.03 13.87
CA ALA A 285 10.86 1.89 13.34
C ALA A 285 12.03 1.11 12.69
N ASP A 286 11.84 -0.17 12.39
CA ASP A 286 12.88 -1.10 11.97
C ASP A 286 13.54 -0.76 10.63
N MET A 287 12.79 -0.19 9.67
CA MET A 287 13.39 0.23 8.40
C MET A 287 14.23 1.49 8.57
N VAL A 288 13.76 2.46 9.36
CA VAL A 288 14.50 3.70 9.64
C VAL A 288 15.75 3.41 10.45
N THR A 289 15.65 2.62 11.52
CA THR A 289 16.81 2.19 12.33
C THR A 289 17.84 1.43 11.49
N SER A 290 17.40 0.48 10.66
CA SER A 290 18.28 -0.25 9.74
C SER A 290 18.91 0.66 8.69
N LEU A 291 18.19 1.65 8.18
CA LEU A 291 18.70 2.59 7.19
C LEU A 291 19.81 3.46 7.77
N LEU A 292 19.59 3.97 8.98
CA LEU A 292 20.49 4.91 9.65
C LEU A 292 21.61 4.22 10.44
N GLY A 293 21.57 2.88 10.58
CA GLY A 293 22.54 2.13 11.36
C GLY A 293 22.49 2.43 12.86
N MET A 294 21.30 2.81 13.36
CA MET A 294 21.10 3.24 14.75
C MET A 294 20.04 2.39 15.46
N LYS A 295 19.97 2.50 16.79
CA LYS A 295 18.88 1.91 17.58
C LYS A 295 17.83 2.97 17.89
N VAL A 296 16.63 2.52 18.28
CA VAL A 296 15.64 3.41 18.90
C VAL A 296 16.29 3.99 20.18
N PRO A 297 16.25 5.32 20.40
CA PRO A 297 16.83 5.93 21.58
C PRO A 297 16.09 5.51 22.85
N ASP A 298 16.80 5.55 23.97
CA ASP A 298 16.18 5.38 25.28
C ASP A 298 15.38 6.65 25.62
N TYR A 299 14.16 6.45 26.11
CA TYR A 299 13.29 7.53 26.56
C TYR A 299 13.23 7.55 28.07
N GLU A 300 13.33 8.73 28.65
CA GLU A 300 13.14 8.96 30.09
C GLU A 300 11.72 9.48 30.35
N HIS A 301 11.08 8.96 31.40
CA HIS A 301 9.74 9.39 31.79
C HIS A 301 9.81 10.67 32.63
N ASP A 302 9.24 11.75 32.11
CA ASP A 302 9.01 13.00 32.83
C ASP A 302 7.65 12.89 33.55
N GLU A 303 7.69 12.52 34.83
CA GLU A 303 6.48 12.32 35.65
C GLU A 303 5.64 13.59 35.80
N ALA A 304 6.27 14.77 35.80
CA ALA A 304 5.57 16.03 35.99
C ALA A 304 4.73 16.40 34.76
N ALA A 305 5.27 16.14 33.56
CA ALA A 305 4.56 16.36 32.31
C ALA A 305 3.69 15.17 31.88
N GLY A 306 3.94 13.97 32.41
CA GLY A 306 3.29 12.72 32.00
C GLY A 306 3.70 12.28 30.59
N VAL A 307 4.96 12.49 30.22
CA VAL A 307 5.46 12.28 28.86
C VAL A 307 6.82 11.59 28.88
N TRP A 308 7.23 11.06 27.74
CA TRP A 308 8.54 10.45 27.54
C TRP A 308 9.42 11.34 26.67
N ARG A 309 10.67 11.54 27.06
CA ARG A 309 11.60 12.47 26.38
C ARG A 309 12.92 11.81 25.97
N GLN A 310 13.50 12.30 24.88
CA GLN A 310 14.88 12.02 24.47
C GLN A 310 15.43 13.21 23.68
N ASP A 311 16.75 13.40 23.69
CA ASP A 311 17.46 14.44 22.93
C ASP A 311 18.66 13.90 22.14
N ALA A 312 18.88 12.58 22.16
CA ALA A 312 20.04 11.93 21.56
C ALA A 312 19.94 11.77 20.02
N ALA A 313 18.72 11.71 19.48
CA ALA A 313 18.48 11.37 18.07
C ALA A 313 17.37 12.25 17.45
N PRO A 314 17.70 13.20 16.56
CA PRO A 314 16.69 14.07 15.93
C PRO A 314 15.77 13.32 14.96
N GLU A 315 16.14 12.14 14.47
CA GLU A 315 15.28 11.31 13.61
C GLU A 315 14.13 10.64 14.38
N PHE A 316 14.15 10.71 15.71
CA PHE A 316 13.12 10.18 16.58
C PHE A 316 12.34 11.30 17.27
N PRO A 317 11.08 11.06 17.69
CA PRO A 317 10.31 12.05 18.44
C PRO A 317 11.07 12.48 19.69
N ALA A 318 11.29 13.79 19.87
CA ALA A 318 11.89 14.30 21.11
C ALA A 318 10.97 14.08 22.32
N VAL A 319 9.65 14.03 22.08
CA VAL A 319 8.62 13.78 23.09
C VAL A 319 7.55 12.82 22.52
N THR A 320 7.11 11.85 23.32
CA THR A 320 5.96 10.97 23.00
C THR A 320 5.13 10.67 24.25
N ASP A 321 3.88 10.27 24.08
CA ASP A 321 3.02 9.80 25.16
C ASP A 321 3.43 8.39 25.65
N ASN A 322 3.97 7.57 24.74
CA ASN A 322 4.41 6.21 25.03
C ASN A 322 5.42 5.73 23.98
N PRO A 323 6.65 5.31 24.36
CA PRO A 323 7.65 4.79 23.43
C PRO A 323 7.22 3.53 22.66
N LYS A 324 6.17 2.85 23.14
CA LYS A 324 5.57 1.65 22.53
C LYS A 324 4.26 1.93 21.80
N GLU A 325 3.94 3.19 21.53
CA GLU A 325 2.69 3.55 20.86
C GLU A 325 2.56 2.96 19.45
N VAL A 326 1.32 2.62 19.10
CA VAL A 326 0.94 2.17 17.77
C VAL A 326 -0.06 3.19 17.22
N ILE A 327 0.36 3.97 16.23
CA ILE A 327 -0.52 4.93 15.54
C ILE A 327 -1.45 4.16 14.61
N ASP A 328 -0.89 3.19 13.88
CA ASP A 328 -1.60 2.37 12.92
C ASP A 328 -1.18 0.90 13.00
N ALA A 329 -2.17 0.02 13.17
CA ALA A 329 -1.95 -1.40 13.33
C ALA A 329 -1.42 -2.02 12.02
N THR A 330 -0.36 -2.81 12.15
CA THR A 330 0.29 -3.53 11.06
C THR A 330 0.70 -4.92 11.53
N PHE A 331 0.68 -5.89 10.63
CA PHE A 331 1.12 -7.27 10.88
C PHE A 331 2.47 -7.60 10.20
N TYR A 332 3.12 -6.60 9.61
CA TYR A 332 4.47 -6.78 9.08
C TYR A 332 5.47 -6.91 10.24
N THR A 333 6.47 -7.77 10.04
CA THR A 333 7.52 -8.08 11.02
C THR A 333 8.44 -6.87 11.22
N LYS A 334 9.21 -6.87 12.31
CA LYS A 334 10.32 -5.93 12.55
C LYS A 334 11.50 -6.11 11.57
N GLU A 335 11.37 -6.97 10.57
CA GLU A 335 12.39 -7.28 9.57
C GLU A 335 11.73 -7.53 8.21
N PRO A 336 11.25 -6.49 7.52
CA PRO A 336 10.64 -6.65 6.21
C PRO A 336 11.69 -7.11 5.18
N PRO A 337 11.35 -8.02 4.25
CA PRO A 337 12.29 -8.58 3.27
C PRO A 337 12.88 -7.53 2.31
N THR A 338 12.26 -6.36 2.23
CA THR A 338 12.70 -5.24 1.39
C THR A 338 13.82 -4.39 2.01
N ARG A 339 14.08 -4.56 3.31
CA ARG A 339 15.00 -3.72 4.10
C ARG A 339 16.37 -3.57 3.45
N ALA A 340 17.01 -4.70 3.11
CA ALA A 340 18.34 -4.68 2.50
C ALA A 340 18.37 -3.91 1.18
N LYS A 341 17.37 -4.14 0.30
CA LYS A 341 17.33 -3.48 -1.00
C LYS A 341 17.05 -1.99 -0.90
N ILE A 342 16.19 -1.57 0.04
CA ILE A 342 15.92 -0.16 0.28
C ILE A 342 17.16 0.55 0.83
N ASN A 343 17.88 -0.07 1.77
CA ASN A 343 19.14 0.48 2.28
C ASN A 343 20.16 0.69 1.14
N GLU A 344 20.33 -0.28 0.25
CA GLU A 344 21.22 -0.17 -0.92
C GLU A 344 20.82 1.00 -1.83
N ILE A 345 19.52 1.13 -2.13
CA ILE A 345 18.99 2.20 -3.00
C ILE A 345 19.23 3.58 -2.36
N VAL A 346 18.92 3.74 -1.07
CA VAL A 346 19.13 5.02 -0.36
C VAL A 346 20.62 5.35 -0.26
N ALA A 347 21.48 4.37 0.02
CA ALA A 347 22.93 4.58 0.05
C ALA A 347 23.47 5.07 -1.31
N HIS A 348 22.90 4.60 -2.42
CA HIS A 348 23.34 4.98 -3.76
C HIS A 348 22.74 6.29 -4.28
N HIS A 349 21.46 6.58 -3.98
CA HIS A 349 20.73 7.71 -4.56
C HIS A 349 20.38 8.82 -3.55
N GLY A 350 20.76 8.65 -2.29
CA GLY A 350 20.44 9.58 -1.21
C GLY A 350 19.02 9.40 -0.66
N GLY A 351 18.71 10.18 0.36
CA GLY A 351 17.48 10.07 1.13
C GLY A 351 17.75 9.97 2.63
N GLY A 352 16.83 9.38 3.38
CA GLY A 352 16.92 9.29 4.84
C GLY A 352 15.67 8.68 5.45
N GLY A 353 15.46 8.93 6.74
CA GLY A 353 14.24 8.50 7.40
C GLY A 353 13.98 9.23 8.69
N ILE A 354 12.72 9.21 9.11
CA ILE A 354 12.24 9.78 10.35
C ILE A 354 11.19 8.87 10.99
N VAL A 355 11.18 8.86 12.31
CA VAL A 355 10.14 8.26 13.13
C VAL A 355 9.26 9.35 13.70
N VAL A 356 7.95 9.20 13.57
CA VAL A 356 6.95 10.12 14.12
C VAL A 356 6.14 9.44 15.22
N SER A 357 5.73 10.24 16.20
CA SER A 357 4.85 9.87 17.29
C SER A 357 3.39 10.22 16.98
N ARG A 358 2.44 9.62 17.72
CA ARG A 358 1.03 10.04 17.63
C ARG A 358 0.89 11.49 18.07
N ARG A 359 1.64 11.88 19.10
CA ARG A 359 1.69 13.25 19.61
C ARG A 359 2.05 14.26 18.52
N GLU A 360 3.13 14.05 17.79
CA GLU A 360 3.53 14.97 16.70
C GLU A 360 2.50 15.04 15.58
N CYS A 361 1.88 13.90 15.24
CA CYS A 361 0.78 13.87 14.27
C CYS A 361 -0.42 14.69 14.73
N LEU A 362 -0.74 14.67 16.03
CA LEU A 362 -1.85 15.43 16.61
C LEU A 362 -1.53 16.92 16.74
N GLU A 363 -0.33 17.28 17.19
CA GLU A 363 0.13 18.67 17.31
C GLU A 363 0.12 19.41 15.97
N ARG A 364 0.40 18.70 14.87
CA ARG A 364 0.44 19.24 13.50
C ARG A 364 -0.82 18.91 12.70
N PHE A 365 -1.85 18.36 13.32
CA PHE A 365 -2.97 17.76 12.61
C PHE A 365 -3.68 18.75 11.69
N ASP A 366 -3.97 19.97 12.16
CA ASP A 366 -4.62 20.99 11.33
C ASP A 366 -3.75 21.45 10.15
N GLN A 367 -2.43 21.54 10.34
CA GLN A 367 -1.49 21.86 9.25
C GLN A 367 -1.46 20.74 8.21
N VAL A 368 -1.41 19.48 8.65
CA VAL A 368 -1.49 18.30 7.78
C VAL A 368 -2.81 18.28 7.00
N ARG A 369 -3.92 18.58 7.66
CA ARG A 369 -5.24 18.67 7.02
C ARG A 369 -5.28 19.77 5.96
N ALA A 370 -4.73 20.94 6.26
CA ALA A 370 -4.66 22.06 5.30
C ALA A 370 -3.82 21.71 4.07
N LEU A 371 -2.65 21.07 4.25
CA LEU A 371 -1.82 20.59 3.15
C LEU A 371 -2.54 19.54 2.29
N ALA A 372 -3.19 18.56 2.92
CA ALA A 372 -3.95 17.54 2.21
C ALA A 372 -5.14 18.15 1.44
N ALA A 373 -5.82 19.16 2.02
CA ALA A 373 -6.92 19.85 1.37
C ALA A 373 -6.51 20.59 0.09
N ASN A 374 -5.27 21.09 0.01
CA ASN A 374 -4.73 21.68 -1.23
C ASN A 374 -4.63 20.66 -2.37
N ALA A 375 -4.52 19.35 -2.06
CA ALA A 375 -4.60 18.26 -3.04
C ALA A 375 -6.03 17.71 -3.23
N GLY A 376 -7.05 18.37 -2.67
CA GLY A 376 -8.44 17.89 -2.70
C GLY A 376 -8.72 16.72 -1.76
N ILE A 377 -7.81 16.41 -0.82
CA ILE A 377 -7.96 15.30 0.12
C ILE A 377 -8.54 15.84 1.43
N ALA A 378 -9.84 15.63 1.65
CA ALA A 378 -10.52 16.03 2.86
C ALA A 378 -10.25 15.04 4.02
N ILE A 379 -9.32 15.42 4.91
CA ILE A 379 -9.08 14.70 6.17
C ILE A 379 -10.07 15.18 7.24
N THR A 380 -10.73 14.24 7.91
CA THR A 380 -11.69 14.51 9.00
C THR A 380 -11.06 15.34 10.12
N ALA A 381 -11.86 16.18 10.77
CA ALA A 381 -11.40 17.02 11.88
C ALA A 381 -11.19 16.23 13.18
N ASP A 382 -11.86 15.09 13.34
CA ASP A 382 -11.70 14.24 14.51
C ASP A 382 -10.71 13.10 14.19
N PRO A 383 -9.47 13.14 14.72
CA PRO A 383 -8.46 12.11 14.47
C PRO A 383 -8.88 10.72 14.97
N THR A 384 -9.83 10.62 15.91
CA THR A 384 -10.33 9.32 16.41
C THR A 384 -11.16 8.57 15.37
N LEU A 385 -11.60 9.24 14.31
CA LEU A 385 -12.34 8.66 13.18
C LEU A 385 -11.43 8.14 12.06
N ILE A 386 -10.12 8.43 12.13
CA ILE A 386 -9.14 7.97 11.14
C ILE A 386 -8.83 6.50 11.36
N ARG A 387 -8.74 5.76 10.26
CA ARG A 387 -8.52 4.31 10.25
C ARG A 387 -7.31 3.89 9.43
N GLU A 388 -6.81 4.81 8.63
CA GLU A 388 -5.56 4.68 7.90
C GLU A 388 -4.78 5.99 7.98
N TRP A 389 -3.62 5.93 8.63
CA TRP A 389 -2.84 7.10 9.03
C TRP A 389 -1.65 7.37 8.10
N SER A 390 -1.45 6.59 7.03
CA SER A 390 -0.25 6.69 6.17
C SER A 390 0.00 8.08 5.60
N LEU A 391 -1.03 8.77 5.08
CA LEU A 391 -0.87 10.16 4.60
C LEU A 391 -0.55 11.12 5.74
N VAL A 392 -1.24 11.00 6.88
CA VAL A 392 -1.01 11.87 8.06
C VAL A 392 0.42 11.73 8.56
N LYS A 393 0.90 10.49 8.71
CA LYS A 393 2.29 10.20 9.09
C LYS A 393 3.27 10.79 8.08
N ALA A 394 3.06 10.56 6.78
CA ALA A 394 3.98 11.05 5.74
C ALA A 394 4.10 12.58 5.75
N LEU A 395 2.99 13.32 5.81
CA LEU A 395 3.00 14.77 5.89
C LEU A 395 3.58 15.29 7.21
N THR A 396 3.27 14.64 8.34
CA THR A 396 3.91 14.95 9.63
C THR A 396 5.42 14.77 9.52
N GLY A 397 5.88 13.67 8.92
CA GLY A 397 7.29 13.39 8.69
C GLY A 397 7.97 14.50 7.89
N VAL A 398 7.34 15.03 6.83
CA VAL A 398 7.89 16.18 6.09
C VAL A 398 8.05 17.42 6.97
N LEU A 399 6.99 17.79 7.69
CA LEU A 399 6.98 18.97 8.54
C LEU A 399 8.08 18.89 9.61
N VAL A 400 8.09 17.79 10.35
CA VAL A 400 9.07 17.56 11.43
C VAL A 400 10.50 17.48 10.88
N SER A 401 10.71 16.83 9.73
CA SER A 401 12.05 16.74 9.14
C SER A 401 12.60 18.10 8.74
N ARG A 402 11.75 19.02 8.27
CA ARG A 402 12.15 20.40 7.97
C ARG A 402 12.44 21.19 9.23
N GLU A 403 11.57 21.10 10.24
CA GLU A 403 11.76 21.77 11.54
C GLU A 403 13.08 21.35 12.20
N ARG A 404 13.47 20.09 12.04
CA ARG A 404 14.72 19.52 12.59
C ARG A 404 15.94 19.68 11.67
N GLY A 405 15.78 20.26 10.49
CA GLY A 405 16.88 20.39 9.51
C GLY A 405 17.36 19.07 8.91
N LEU A 406 16.57 18.00 8.97
CA LEU A 406 16.86 16.69 8.37
C LEU A 406 16.59 16.67 6.85
N LEU A 407 15.76 17.59 6.36
CA LEU A 407 15.59 17.86 4.93
C LEU A 407 16.16 19.24 4.61
N ALA A 408 17.02 19.31 3.59
CA ALA A 408 17.60 20.58 3.16
C ALA A 408 16.50 21.54 2.62
N PRO A 409 16.60 22.86 2.88
CA PRO A 409 15.55 23.81 2.50
C PRO A 409 15.22 23.86 1.01
N ASP A 410 16.19 23.52 0.17
CA ASP A 410 16.08 23.52 -1.29
C ASP A 410 15.62 22.18 -1.88
N THR A 411 15.37 21.17 -1.04
CA THR A 411 14.92 19.85 -1.49
C THR A 411 13.46 19.90 -1.94
N GLU A 412 13.20 19.42 -3.16
CA GLU A 412 11.86 19.13 -3.64
C GLU A 412 11.36 17.81 -3.04
N VAL A 413 10.15 17.83 -2.51
CA VAL A 413 9.54 16.71 -1.80
C VAL A 413 8.33 16.22 -2.58
N VAL A 414 8.31 14.92 -2.90
CA VAL A 414 7.12 14.23 -3.43
C VAL A 414 6.60 13.28 -2.35
N VAL A 415 5.49 13.64 -1.72
CA VAL A 415 4.82 12.84 -0.71
C VAL A 415 3.91 11.83 -1.38
N HIS A 416 4.16 10.55 -1.15
CA HIS A 416 3.28 9.48 -1.63
C HIS A 416 2.04 9.38 -0.73
N GLY A 417 0.93 9.95 -1.20
CA GLY A 417 -0.40 9.80 -0.59
C GLY A 417 -0.86 8.37 -0.76
N SER A 418 -0.65 7.56 0.29
CA SER A 418 -0.64 6.09 0.16
C SER A 418 -1.75 5.35 0.87
N GLY A 419 -2.40 6.03 1.81
CA GLY A 419 -3.59 5.57 2.49
C GLY A 419 -4.18 6.69 3.36
N TYR A 420 -5.50 6.85 3.26
CA TYR A 420 -6.34 7.60 4.18
C TYR A 420 -7.81 7.22 3.98
N TYR A 421 -8.47 6.83 5.06
CA TYR A 421 -9.92 6.69 5.11
C TYR A 421 -10.43 6.78 6.56
N SER A 422 -11.72 7.10 6.67
CA SER A 422 -12.56 7.02 7.87
C SER A 422 -13.72 6.06 7.59
N ASP A 423 -14.50 5.74 8.62
CA ASP A 423 -15.69 4.88 8.47
C ASP A 423 -16.82 5.55 7.65
N GLU A 424 -16.80 6.88 7.53
CA GLU A 424 -17.71 7.64 6.65
C GLU A 424 -17.37 7.45 5.17
N LEU A 425 -16.07 7.42 4.85
CA LEU A 425 -15.59 7.26 3.48
C LEU A 425 -15.60 5.81 3.01
N LEU A 426 -15.26 4.89 3.92
CA LEU A 426 -15.25 3.46 3.69
C LEU A 426 -15.88 2.77 4.90
N PRO A 427 -17.13 2.28 4.78
CA PRO A 427 -17.83 1.66 5.89
C PRO A 427 -17.06 0.48 6.50
N ALA A 428 -17.13 0.36 7.81
CA ALA A 428 -16.58 -0.79 8.52
C ALA A 428 -17.30 -2.07 8.11
N LEU A 429 -16.55 -3.17 7.97
CA LEU A 429 -17.14 -4.48 7.71
C LEU A 429 -18.03 -4.89 8.88
N ARG A 430 -19.26 -5.32 8.59
CA ARG A 430 -20.26 -5.70 9.61
C ARG A 430 -19.88 -6.99 10.34
N GLU A 431 -20.31 -7.08 11.59
CA GLU A 431 -19.88 -8.15 12.50
C GLU A 431 -20.42 -9.52 12.06
N GLU A 432 -21.67 -9.54 11.60
CA GLU A 432 -22.34 -10.71 11.05
C GLU A 432 -21.74 -11.22 9.74
N HIS A 433 -20.81 -10.48 9.14
CA HIS A 433 -20.10 -10.86 7.90
C HIS A 433 -18.71 -11.45 8.15
N LEU A 434 -18.33 -11.61 9.42
CA LEU A 434 -17.02 -12.10 9.83
C LEU A 434 -17.12 -13.57 10.27
N THR A 435 -16.20 -14.40 9.78
CA THR A 435 -16.00 -15.76 10.29
C THR A 435 -14.79 -15.76 11.20
N ARG A 436 -14.94 -16.17 12.47
CA ARG A 436 -13.81 -16.32 13.39
C ARG A 436 -13.26 -17.75 13.36
N VAL A 437 -11.95 -17.86 13.41
CA VAL A 437 -11.23 -19.14 13.43
C VAL A 437 -10.13 -19.10 14.49
N ASP A 438 -9.89 -20.24 15.13
CA ASP A 438 -8.86 -20.40 16.15
C ASP A 438 -7.77 -21.39 15.70
N THR A 439 -8.07 -22.27 14.73
CA THR A 439 -7.15 -23.32 14.27
C THR A 439 -7.01 -23.41 12.76
N VAL A 440 -5.97 -24.12 12.30
CA VAL A 440 -5.73 -24.46 10.89
C VAL A 440 -6.94 -25.17 10.29
N ASN A 441 -7.52 -26.11 11.03
CA ASN A 441 -8.68 -26.88 10.58
C ASN A 441 -9.93 -26.02 10.43
N ASP A 442 -10.14 -25.04 11.31
CA ASP A 442 -11.27 -24.09 11.20
C ASP A 442 -11.12 -23.23 9.94
N LEU A 443 -9.89 -22.75 9.69
CA LEU A 443 -9.57 -21.97 8.51
C LEU A 443 -9.71 -22.80 7.22
N ALA A 444 -9.21 -24.04 7.21
CA ALA A 444 -9.37 -24.96 6.08
C ALA A 444 -10.85 -25.20 5.75
N ARG A 445 -11.71 -25.40 6.76
CA ARG A 445 -13.16 -25.52 6.57
C ARG A 445 -13.77 -24.25 5.97
N ALA A 446 -13.34 -23.06 6.42
CA ALA A 446 -13.83 -21.80 5.85
C ALA A 446 -13.41 -21.62 4.38
N VAL A 447 -12.17 -21.99 4.03
CA VAL A 447 -11.67 -21.94 2.65
C VAL A 447 -12.42 -22.94 1.76
N LEU A 448 -12.59 -24.18 2.23
CA LEU A 448 -13.32 -25.22 1.51
C LEU A 448 -14.80 -24.85 1.31
N ALA A 449 -15.45 -24.29 2.33
CA ALA A 449 -16.83 -23.79 2.22
C ALA A 449 -16.95 -22.68 1.15
N ALA A 450 -15.97 -21.75 1.09
CA ALA A 450 -15.95 -20.72 0.07
C ALA A 450 -15.76 -21.27 -1.34
N ALA A 451 -15.00 -22.36 -1.48
CA ALA A 451 -14.79 -23.05 -2.75
C ALA A 451 -16.02 -23.86 -3.22
N HIS A 452 -16.87 -24.32 -2.29
CA HIS A 452 -18.13 -25.02 -2.60
C HIS A 452 -19.36 -24.14 -2.79
N ALA A 453 -19.33 -22.90 -2.31
CA ALA A 453 -20.42 -21.92 -2.40
C ALA A 453 -20.91 -21.73 -3.85
#